data_AF-A0A7S1QXJ0-F1
#
_entry.id   AF-A0A7S1QXJ0-F1
#
_cell.length_a   1.000
_cell.length_b   1.000
_cell.length_c   1.000
_cell.angle_alpha   90.00
_cell.angle_beta   90.00
_cell.angle_gamma   90.00
#
_symmetry.space_group_name_H-M   'P 1'
#
loop_
_entity.id
_entity.type
_entity.pdbx_description
1 polymer ?
#
loop_
_entity_poly.entity_id
_entity_poly.type
_entity_poly.pdbx_seq_one_letter_code
_entity_poly.pdbx_strand_id
1 'polypeptide(L)'
;SSLTMLKPATASLLPLAGPMGLQRACGVAPTALRRLRRCLRLAIVAPAAMALASSELTPEPDAKGLQELWASAYEGWIRPAGLDEVVYLSPASTPSSSSAPEGQCDASWAPWVEATLKLADQYGGLYGVTAFNPMGQDKPHAENTANNVQLEQDVIRLCEETGGTWWRSFGFAEDWHEKGFTVAAPEDKMVELAKKYKQGAVYRFYRKSGAGCGPPFLRATVPALLPDTEADVPMVPAARPSFARADPSWTPVE
;
A
#
# COMPACT_ATOMS: atom_id res chain seq x y z
N SER A 1 40.44 1.62 -46.55
CA SER A 1 41.67 2.42 -46.66
C SER A 1 41.49 3.74 -45.91
N SER A 2 42.46 4.10 -45.07
CA SER A 2 42.62 5.36 -44.30
C SER A 2 41.61 5.58 -43.16
N LEU A 3 41.87 5.44 -41.84
CA LEU A 3 43.06 5.54 -40.96
C LEU A 3 43.44 6.99 -40.51
N THR A 4 43.00 7.35 -39.29
CA THR A 4 43.54 8.37 -38.35
C THR A 4 43.00 7.96 -36.96
N MET A 5 43.72 7.48 -35.93
CA MET A 5 44.87 8.00 -35.14
C MET A 5 44.60 9.44 -34.66
N LEU A 6 44.49 9.77 -33.35
CA LEU A 6 45.44 9.58 -32.25
C LEU A 6 44.80 9.61 -30.83
N LYS A 7 45.65 9.32 -29.83
CA LYS A 7 45.46 8.76 -28.47
C LYS A 7 45.52 9.87 -27.35
N PRO A 8 45.79 9.61 -26.05
CA PRO A 8 45.00 10.09 -24.90
C PRO A 8 45.78 11.01 -23.91
N ALA A 9 45.20 11.36 -22.76
CA ALA A 9 45.87 12.04 -21.64
C ALA A 9 45.30 11.48 -20.30
N THR A 10 46.03 10.60 -19.58
CA THR A 10 47.05 10.80 -18.52
C THR A 10 46.49 10.81 -17.10
N ALA A 11 46.99 9.83 -16.32
CA ALA A 11 46.85 9.69 -14.88
C ALA A 11 47.73 10.70 -14.12
N SER A 12 47.40 10.93 -12.84
CA SER A 12 48.36 11.43 -11.85
C SER A 12 48.17 10.76 -10.49
N LEU A 13 49.32 10.47 -9.89
CA LEU A 13 49.58 9.71 -8.68
C LEU A 13 49.67 10.59 -7.43
N LEU A 14 49.54 9.92 -6.28
CA LEU A 14 49.74 10.31 -4.87
C LEU A 14 51.08 11.01 -4.54
N PRO A 15 51.25 11.62 -3.34
CA PRO A 15 51.82 10.93 -2.14
C PRO A 15 51.11 11.31 -0.80
N LEU A 16 50.99 10.51 0.28
CA LEU A 16 51.90 9.83 1.25
C LEU A 16 52.28 10.64 2.53
N ALA A 17 52.21 9.97 3.70
CA ALA A 17 52.62 10.30 5.11
C ALA A 17 51.59 11.10 5.97
N GLY A 18 51.11 10.72 7.18
CA GLY A 18 51.68 10.09 8.39
C GLY A 18 51.83 11.17 9.51
N PRO A 19 51.89 10.93 10.86
CA PRO A 19 51.75 9.71 11.70
C PRO A 19 50.94 9.87 13.04
N MET A 20 50.85 8.76 13.79
CA MET A 20 50.78 8.52 15.25
C MET A 20 50.21 9.55 16.27
N GLY A 21 49.31 9.05 17.14
CA GLY A 21 49.01 9.63 18.46
C GLY A 21 48.40 8.60 19.43
N LEU A 22 49.21 8.14 20.40
CA LEU A 22 48.89 7.27 21.54
C LEU A 22 48.33 8.08 22.72
N GLN A 23 47.32 7.57 23.45
CA GLN A 23 47.05 7.74 24.91
C GLN A 23 45.80 6.89 25.26
N ARG A 24 45.82 5.81 26.06
CA ARG A 24 45.92 5.67 27.55
C ARG A 24 45.07 6.71 28.31
N ALA A 25 44.26 6.43 29.33
CA ALA A 25 44.00 5.27 30.18
C ALA A 25 42.76 5.55 31.09
N CYS A 26 42.38 4.55 31.92
CA CYS A 26 41.57 4.63 33.16
C CYS A 26 40.06 4.97 33.00
N GLY A 27 39.06 4.19 33.43
CA GLY A 27 39.00 3.20 34.49
C GLY A 27 38.52 3.82 35.80
N VAL A 28 37.20 3.90 36.03
CA VAL A 28 36.57 3.94 37.38
C VAL A 28 35.11 3.44 37.29
N ALA A 29 34.85 2.28 37.89
CA ALA A 29 33.63 2.00 38.68
C ALA A 29 34.05 2.10 40.17
N PRO A 30 33.18 2.09 41.22
CA PRO A 30 31.79 1.64 41.28
C PRO A 30 30.88 2.42 42.30
N THR A 31 29.70 1.86 42.58
CA THR A 31 28.89 1.95 43.83
C THR A 31 28.20 3.26 44.24
N ALA A 32 26.86 3.22 44.39
CA ALA A 32 26.20 3.44 45.69
C ALA A 32 24.68 3.16 45.64
N LEU A 33 24.25 2.17 46.43
CA LEU A 33 22.90 2.05 46.96
C LEU A 33 22.46 3.34 47.67
N ARG A 34 21.17 3.70 47.58
CA ARG A 34 20.40 4.09 48.78
C ARG A 34 18.88 3.97 48.56
N ARG A 35 18.32 3.04 49.33
CA ARG A 35 16.91 2.93 49.68
C ARG A 35 16.49 4.17 50.48
N LEU A 36 15.27 4.65 50.27
CA LEU A 36 14.53 5.37 51.31
C LEU A 36 13.05 4.96 51.27
N ARG A 37 12.59 4.53 52.44
CA ARG A 37 11.25 4.04 52.75
C ARG A 37 10.39 5.19 53.27
N ARG A 38 9.10 5.07 52.97
CA ARG A 38 7.91 5.45 53.77
C ARG A 38 7.72 6.91 54.18
N CYS A 39 6.60 7.47 53.74
CA CYS A 39 5.59 8.00 54.67
C CYS A 39 4.18 7.72 54.12
N LEU A 40 3.39 7.07 54.99
CA LEU A 40 1.97 6.75 54.91
C LEU A 40 1.14 8.03 55.15
N ARG A 41 0.07 8.28 54.39
CA ARG A 41 -1.14 8.97 54.87
C ARG A 41 -2.39 8.48 54.16
N LEU A 42 -3.40 8.21 54.98
CA LEU A 42 -4.74 7.68 54.71
C LEU A 42 -5.69 8.72 54.10
N ALA A 43 -6.83 8.16 53.67
CA ALA A 43 -8.14 8.77 53.39
C ALA A 43 -8.33 9.16 51.91
N ILE A 44 -9.43 8.85 51.23
CA ILE A 44 -10.85 8.73 51.63
C ILE A 44 -11.54 7.68 50.74
N VAL A 45 -12.45 6.90 51.31
CA VAL A 45 -13.40 6.03 50.60
C VAL A 45 -14.48 6.89 49.96
N ALA A 46 -14.69 6.76 48.65
CA ALA A 46 -15.91 7.19 47.97
C ALA A 46 -16.36 6.06 47.02
N PRO A 47 -17.67 5.74 46.96
CA PRO A 47 -18.16 4.67 46.10
C PRO A 47 -18.24 5.20 44.67
N ALA A 48 -17.33 4.79 43.80
CA ALA A 48 -17.52 4.94 42.37
C ALA A 48 -18.52 3.86 41.93
N ALA A 49 -19.71 4.31 41.54
CA ALA A 49 -20.74 3.50 40.91
C ALA A 49 -20.10 2.63 39.82
N MET A 50 -20.35 1.32 39.87
CA MET A 50 -20.10 0.45 38.72
C MET A 50 -21.08 0.87 37.62
N ALA A 51 -20.63 1.75 36.73
CA ALA A 51 -21.19 1.85 35.42
C ALA A 51 -20.98 0.49 34.76
N LEU A 52 -22.07 -0.26 34.61
CA LEU A 52 -22.16 -1.33 33.62
C LEU A 52 -21.87 -0.65 32.28
N ALA A 53 -20.62 -0.75 31.82
CA ALA A 53 -20.30 -0.53 30.44
C ALA A 53 -21.03 -1.64 29.69
N SER A 54 -22.23 -1.30 29.18
CA SER A 54 -22.81 -2.02 28.05
C SER A 54 -21.74 -2.02 26.98
N SER A 55 -21.07 -3.15 26.84
CA SER A 55 -20.27 -3.45 25.67
C SER A 55 -21.27 -3.48 24.53
N GLU A 56 -21.50 -2.34 23.90
CA GLU A 56 -22.14 -2.30 22.60
C GLU A 56 -21.21 -3.10 21.68
N LEU A 57 -21.56 -4.36 21.50
CA LEU A 57 -21.06 -5.19 20.43
C LEU A 57 -21.42 -4.44 19.15
N THR A 58 -20.49 -3.63 18.65
CA THR A 58 -20.50 -3.24 17.25
C THR A 58 -20.58 -4.55 16.48
N PRO A 59 -21.66 -4.79 15.70
CA PRO A 59 -21.75 -6.02 14.94
C PRO A 59 -20.50 -6.10 14.06
N GLU A 60 -19.77 -7.20 14.20
CA GLU A 60 -18.66 -7.52 13.29
C GLU A 60 -19.21 -7.39 11.85
N PRO A 61 -18.52 -6.66 10.96
CA PRO A 61 -19.02 -6.45 9.61
C PRO A 61 -19.29 -7.81 8.95
N ASP A 62 -20.52 -8.02 8.47
CA ASP A 62 -20.84 -9.25 7.75
C ASP A 62 -20.07 -9.28 6.42
N ALA A 63 -19.60 -10.46 6.01
CA ALA A 63 -18.75 -10.61 4.82
C ALA A 63 -19.41 -10.07 3.54
N LYS A 64 -20.75 -10.04 3.49
CA LYS A 64 -21.52 -9.57 2.35
C LYS A 64 -21.49 -8.03 2.26
N GLY A 65 -21.62 -7.32 3.37
CA GLY A 65 -21.52 -5.87 3.44
C GLY A 65 -20.12 -5.39 3.04
N LEU A 66 -19.08 -6.12 3.45
CA LEU A 66 -17.71 -5.85 3.00
C LEU A 66 -17.55 -6.09 1.49
N GLN A 67 -18.10 -7.18 0.95
CA GLN A 67 -18.07 -7.44 -0.49
C GLN A 67 -18.78 -6.35 -1.30
N GLU A 68 -19.94 -5.86 -0.86
CA GLU A 68 -20.66 -4.77 -1.53
C GLU A 68 -19.90 -3.44 -1.47
N LEU A 69 -19.34 -3.10 -0.30
CA LEU A 69 -18.50 -1.92 -0.10
C LEU A 69 -17.30 -1.95 -1.05
N TRP A 70 -16.60 -3.08 -1.11
CA TRP A 70 -15.43 -3.23 -1.96
C TRP A 70 -15.80 -3.26 -3.44
N ALA A 71 -16.89 -3.94 -3.83
CA ALA A 71 -17.32 -4.06 -5.22
C ALA A 71 -17.59 -2.71 -5.90
N SER A 72 -18.00 -1.69 -5.14
CA SER A 72 -18.30 -0.35 -5.64
C SER A 72 -17.12 0.63 -5.57
N ALA A 73 -16.02 0.24 -4.91
CA ALA A 73 -14.90 1.13 -4.63
C ALA A 73 -14.13 1.56 -5.89
N TYR A 74 -13.82 2.85 -5.96
CA TYR A 74 -12.87 3.41 -6.94
C TYR A 74 -11.44 3.21 -6.46
N GLU A 75 -10.51 3.32 -7.40
CA GLU A 75 -9.08 3.31 -7.12
C GLU A 75 -8.42 4.51 -7.77
N GLY A 76 -7.57 5.21 -7.03
CA GLY A 76 -6.68 6.25 -7.56
C GLY A 76 -5.25 5.76 -7.56
N TRP A 77 -4.55 5.83 -8.69
CA TRP A 77 -3.13 5.51 -8.80
C TRP A 77 -2.34 6.77 -9.10
N ILE A 78 -1.32 7.04 -8.29
CA ILE A 78 -0.46 8.21 -8.42
C ILE A 78 0.81 7.79 -9.13
N ARG A 79 0.96 8.22 -10.39
CA ARG A 79 2.12 7.95 -11.25
C ARG A 79 2.38 6.45 -11.44
N PRO A 80 1.41 5.68 -11.97
CA PRO A 80 1.61 4.27 -12.24
C PRO A 80 2.65 4.05 -13.35
N ALA A 81 3.09 2.80 -13.52
CA ALA A 81 4.05 2.47 -14.57
C ALA A 81 3.57 2.94 -15.96
N GLY A 82 4.43 3.69 -16.66
CA GLY A 82 4.12 4.22 -17.99
C GLY A 82 3.34 5.54 -18.02
N LEU A 83 3.10 6.18 -16.87
CA LEU A 83 2.46 7.50 -16.81
C LEU A 83 2.88 8.31 -15.56
N ASP A 84 3.29 9.56 -15.75
CA ASP A 84 3.65 10.48 -14.65
C ASP A 84 2.48 11.38 -14.21
N GLU A 85 1.28 10.80 -14.13
CA GLU A 85 0.04 11.50 -13.76
C GLU A 85 -0.79 10.66 -12.78
N VAL A 86 -1.85 11.25 -12.23
CA VAL A 86 -2.85 10.50 -11.45
C VAL A 86 -3.89 9.93 -12.40
N VAL A 87 -4.19 8.65 -12.25
CA VAL A 87 -5.29 7.98 -12.94
C VAL A 87 -6.29 7.42 -11.95
N TYR A 88 -7.52 7.27 -12.43
CA TYR A 88 -8.60 6.70 -11.66
C TYR A 88 -9.12 5.45 -12.37
N LEU A 89 -9.42 4.42 -11.60
CA LEU A 89 -10.16 3.25 -12.05
C LEU A 89 -11.52 3.24 -11.35
N SER A 90 -12.55 2.89 -12.10
CA SER A 90 -13.88 2.63 -11.56
C SER A 90 -14.29 1.20 -11.84
N PRO A 91 -15.17 0.61 -11.01
CA PRO A 91 -15.91 -0.57 -11.41
C PRO A 91 -16.57 -0.31 -12.76
N ALA A 92 -16.43 -1.25 -13.69
CA ALA A 92 -17.15 -1.18 -14.94
C ALA A 92 -18.65 -1.27 -14.61
N SER A 93 -19.43 -0.30 -15.07
CA SER A 93 -20.87 -0.49 -15.12
C SER A 93 -21.12 -1.79 -15.87
N THR A 94 -21.99 -2.67 -15.34
CA THR A 94 -22.42 -3.88 -16.04
C THR A 94 -22.66 -3.50 -17.50
N PRO A 95 -22.09 -4.24 -18.48
CA PRO A 95 -22.31 -3.89 -19.86
C PRO A 95 -23.83 -3.90 -20.05
N SER A 96 -24.41 -2.71 -20.23
CA SER A 96 -25.67 -2.64 -20.93
C SER A 96 -25.41 -3.40 -22.21
N SER A 97 -26.33 -4.29 -22.56
CA SER A 97 -26.33 -5.10 -23.76
C SER A 97 -26.20 -4.20 -24.99
N SER A 98 -24.99 -3.71 -25.26
CA SER A 98 -24.62 -3.01 -26.47
C SER A 98 -23.97 -4.08 -27.32
N SER A 99 -24.74 -4.46 -28.33
CA SER A 99 -24.44 -5.38 -29.40
C SER A 99 -23.23 -4.93 -30.21
N ALA A 100 -22.03 -4.97 -29.62
CA ALA A 100 -20.80 -4.98 -30.38
C ALA A 100 -20.68 -6.40 -30.99
N PRO A 101 -20.65 -6.55 -32.33
CA PRO A 101 -20.48 -7.85 -32.94
C PRO A 101 -19.17 -8.49 -32.48
N GLU A 102 -19.22 -9.79 -32.15
CA GLU A 102 -18.05 -10.58 -31.77
C GLU A 102 -16.91 -10.36 -32.79
N GLY A 103 -15.77 -9.86 -32.31
CA GLY A 103 -14.52 -9.82 -33.10
C GLY A 103 -14.04 -8.45 -33.59
N GLN A 104 -14.72 -7.34 -33.30
CA GLN A 104 -14.19 -5.99 -33.57
C GLN A 104 -13.88 -5.25 -32.25
N CYS A 105 -12.68 -5.52 -31.71
CA CYS A 105 -12.12 -4.78 -30.60
C CYS A 105 -11.15 -3.72 -31.12
N ASP A 106 -11.66 -2.54 -31.48
CA ASP A 106 -10.80 -1.40 -31.85
C ASP A 106 -10.32 -0.58 -30.63
N ALA A 107 -10.62 -1.04 -29.42
CA ALA A 107 -10.20 -0.37 -28.20
C ALA A 107 -8.72 -0.68 -27.90
N SER A 108 -7.80 0.03 -28.56
CA SER A 108 -6.43 0.14 -28.06
C SER A 108 -6.47 0.95 -26.76
N TRP A 109 -6.19 0.30 -25.62
CA TRP A 109 -6.08 1.01 -24.35
C TRP A 109 -4.92 2.01 -24.38
N ALA A 110 -5.00 3.02 -23.50
CA ALA A 110 -3.90 3.97 -23.33
C ALA A 110 -2.59 3.23 -23.00
N PRO A 111 -1.41 3.73 -23.46
CA PRO A 111 -0.14 3.01 -23.30
C PRO A 111 0.21 2.61 -21.86
N TRP A 112 -0.19 3.40 -20.87
CA TRP A 112 0.04 3.11 -19.45
C TRP A 112 -0.75 1.89 -18.95
N VAL A 113 -1.93 1.62 -19.52
CA VAL A 113 -2.73 0.43 -19.21
C VAL A 113 -1.94 -0.81 -19.63
N GLU A 114 -1.37 -0.80 -20.82
CA GLU A 114 -0.56 -1.92 -21.30
C GLU A 114 0.75 -2.07 -20.50
N ALA A 115 1.40 -0.96 -20.14
CA ALA A 115 2.60 -0.98 -19.32
C ALA A 115 2.34 -1.60 -17.93
N THR A 116 1.24 -1.23 -17.28
CA THR A 116 0.83 -1.78 -15.98
C THR A 116 0.40 -3.24 -16.09
N LEU A 117 -0.34 -3.63 -17.13
CA LEU A 117 -0.73 -5.02 -17.36
C LEU A 117 0.47 -5.95 -17.64
N LYS A 118 1.51 -5.47 -18.33
CA LYS A 118 2.75 -6.24 -18.48
C LYS A 118 3.44 -6.53 -17.14
N LEU A 119 3.43 -5.57 -16.22
CA LEU A 119 3.91 -5.81 -14.85
C LEU A 119 3.00 -6.80 -14.12
N ALA A 120 1.68 -6.68 -14.28
CA ALA A 120 0.74 -7.64 -13.71
C ALA A 120 1.02 -9.08 -14.22
N ASP A 121 1.21 -9.25 -15.53
CA ASP A 121 1.50 -10.54 -16.16
C ASP A 121 2.83 -11.13 -15.64
N GLN A 122 3.84 -10.29 -15.37
CA GLN A 122 5.13 -10.71 -14.83
C GLN A 122 5.04 -11.23 -13.39
N TYR A 123 4.23 -10.59 -12.54
CA TYR A 123 4.16 -10.88 -11.10
C TYR A 123 2.92 -11.69 -10.70
N GLY A 124 2.06 -12.05 -11.64
CA GLY A 124 0.76 -12.69 -11.38
C GLY A 124 -0.34 -11.69 -10.98
N GLY A 125 -0.01 -10.41 -10.82
CA GLY A 125 -0.95 -9.33 -10.56
C GLY A 125 -0.24 -8.05 -10.09
N LEU A 126 -1.01 -6.98 -9.97
CA LEU A 126 -0.67 -5.78 -9.20
C LEU A 126 -1.52 -5.80 -7.94
N TYR A 127 -0.93 -5.55 -6.78
CA TYR A 127 -1.60 -5.74 -5.50
C TYR A 127 -1.79 -4.41 -4.78
N GLY A 128 -3.04 -4.01 -4.59
CA GLY A 128 -3.45 -2.92 -3.71
C GLY A 128 -3.38 -3.36 -2.25
N VAL A 129 -2.62 -2.62 -1.45
CA VAL A 129 -2.44 -2.85 0.00
C VAL A 129 -2.51 -1.53 0.76
N THR A 130 -3.14 -1.53 1.92
CA THR A 130 -3.16 -0.40 2.87
C THR A 130 -2.84 -0.89 4.28
N ALA A 131 -2.48 0.03 5.16
CA ALA A 131 -2.40 -0.19 6.60
C ALA A 131 -3.51 0.54 7.37
N PHE A 132 -4.50 1.09 6.66
CA PHE A 132 -5.68 1.69 7.26
C PHE A 132 -6.61 0.61 7.80
N ASN A 133 -7.33 0.95 8.88
CA ASN A 133 -8.47 0.20 9.40
C ASN A 133 -8.27 -1.33 9.43
N PRO A 134 -7.27 -1.83 10.18
CA PRO A 134 -6.95 -3.25 10.24
C PRO A 134 -8.19 -4.08 10.57
N MET A 135 -8.39 -5.16 9.82
CA MET A 135 -9.59 -6.02 9.87
C MET A 135 -10.91 -5.27 9.65
N GLY A 136 -10.90 -4.11 8.98
CA GLY A 136 -12.07 -3.26 8.79
C GLY A 136 -12.49 -2.51 10.06
N GLN A 137 -11.65 -2.49 11.09
CA GLN A 137 -11.93 -1.76 12.33
C GLN A 137 -11.43 -0.33 12.22
N ASP A 138 -12.33 0.64 12.34
CA ASP A 138 -11.99 2.06 12.33
C ASP A 138 -10.90 2.37 13.37
N LYS A 139 -9.84 3.02 12.91
CA LYS A 139 -8.76 3.55 13.75
C LYS A 139 -8.64 5.06 13.61
N PRO A 140 -8.09 5.74 14.64
CA PRO A 140 -7.76 7.15 14.52
C PRO A 140 -6.88 7.43 13.30
N HIS A 141 -7.18 8.51 12.57
CA HIS A 141 -6.49 8.86 11.32
C HIS A 141 -4.96 8.94 11.47
N ALA A 142 -4.48 9.46 12.60
CA ALA A 142 -3.05 9.55 12.90
C ALA A 142 -2.39 8.17 13.04
N GLU A 143 -3.08 7.19 13.62
CA GLU A 143 -2.58 5.81 13.72
C GLU A 143 -2.51 5.15 12.34
N ASN A 144 -3.57 5.28 11.56
CA ASN A 144 -3.63 4.79 10.18
C ASN A 144 -2.49 5.39 9.32
N THR A 145 -2.27 6.70 9.43
CA THR A 145 -1.19 7.40 8.72
C THR A 145 0.19 6.90 9.15
N ALA A 146 0.43 6.76 10.46
CA ALA A 146 1.70 6.24 10.98
C ALA A 146 1.97 4.80 10.55
N ASN A 147 0.95 3.94 10.51
CA ASN A 147 1.07 2.58 10.00
C ASN A 147 1.34 2.58 8.50
N ASN A 148 0.72 3.46 7.72
CA ASN A 148 0.92 3.52 6.28
C ASN A 148 2.32 4.04 5.90
N VAL A 149 2.94 4.89 6.72
CA VAL A 149 4.36 5.26 6.59
C VAL A 149 5.27 4.04 6.81
N GLN A 150 4.96 3.19 7.79
CA GLN A 150 5.72 1.95 7.99
C GLN A 150 5.52 0.98 6.82
N LEU A 151 4.29 0.87 6.30
CA LEU A 151 3.98 0.05 5.13
C LEU A 151 4.77 0.51 3.91
N GLU A 152 4.92 1.82 3.68
CA GLU A 152 5.74 2.34 2.57
C GLU A 152 7.18 1.82 2.64
N GLN A 153 7.78 1.81 3.84
CA GLN A 153 9.15 1.31 4.03
C GLN A 153 9.27 -0.19 3.76
N ASP A 154 8.26 -0.97 4.16
CA ASP A 154 8.23 -2.41 3.88
C ASP A 154 7.99 -2.71 2.40
N VAL A 155 7.13 -1.94 1.72
CA VAL A 155 6.90 -2.04 0.26
C VAL A 155 8.18 -1.75 -0.50
N ILE A 156 8.91 -0.69 -0.14
CA ILE A 156 10.21 -0.38 -0.73
C ILE A 156 11.16 -1.57 -0.61
N ARG A 157 11.32 -2.10 0.61
CA ARG A 157 12.21 -3.25 0.86
C ARG A 157 11.76 -4.49 0.09
N LEU A 158 10.46 -4.77 0.03
CA LEU A 158 9.92 -5.90 -0.70
C LEU A 158 10.23 -5.78 -2.20
N CYS A 159 10.06 -4.61 -2.79
CA CYS A 159 10.39 -4.38 -4.19
C CYS A 159 11.90 -4.49 -4.46
N GLU A 160 12.76 -4.02 -3.54
CA GLU A 160 14.21 -4.21 -3.63
C GLU A 160 14.59 -5.70 -3.61
N GLU A 161 13.94 -6.51 -2.77
CA GLU A 161 14.18 -7.95 -2.66
C GLU A 161 13.68 -8.73 -3.89
N THR A 162 12.52 -8.35 -4.42
CA THR A 162 11.82 -9.13 -5.46
C THR A 162 12.04 -8.61 -6.88
N GLY A 163 12.71 -7.46 -7.04
CA GLY A 163 12.76 -6.72 -8.31
C GLY A 163 11.43 -6.05 -8.68
N GLY A 164 10.50 -5.99 -7.74
CA GLY A 164 9.17 -5.44 -7.90
C GLY A 164 9.16 -3.94 -8.19
N THR A 165 7.97 -3.42 -8.47
CA THR A 165 7.74 -1.98 -8.67
C THR A 165 6.50 -1.58 -7.91
N TRP A 166 6.46 -0.35 -7.39
CA TRP A 166 5.32 0.14 -6.64
C TRP A 166 5.04 1.60 -6.94
N TRP A 167 3.82 2.02 -6.63
CA TRP A 167 3.41 3.42 -6.59
C TRP A 167 2.38 3.63 -5.49
N ARG A 168 2.17 4.91 -5.13
CA ARG A 168 1.14 5.31 -4.18
C ARG A 168 -0.23 5.16 -4.82
N SER A 169 -1.19 4.64 -4.07
CA SER A 169 -2.57 4.51 -4.51
C SER A 169 -3.53 4.76 -3.36
N PHE A 170 -4.82 4.82 -3.66
CA PHE A 170 -5.85 4.91 -2.64
C PHE A 170 -7.15 4.28 -3.15
N GLY A 171 -7.78 3.50 -2.28
CA GLY A 171 -9.17 3.08 -2.45
C GLY A 171 -10.07 4.18 -1.90
N PHE A 172 -11.22 4.42 -2.53
CA PHE A 172 -12.16 5.42 -2.05
C PHE A 172 -13.58 5.23 -2.57
N ALA A 173 -14.54 5.84 -1.86
CA ALA A 173 -15.91 6.04 -2.29
C ALA A 173 -16.39 7.44 -1.88
N GLU A 174 -17.70 7.69 -1.89
CA GLU A 174 -18.24 9.01 -1.52
C GLU A 174 -17.95 9.40 -0.06
N ASP A 175 -17.98 8.42 0.85
CA ASP A 175 -17.90 8.61 2.29
C ASP A 175 -16.53 8.28 2.90
N TRP A 176 -15.73 7.41 2.27
CA TRP A 176 -14.42 6.99 2.77
C TRP A 176 -13.27 7.18 1.76
N HIS A 177 -12.05 7.23 2.28
CA HIS A 177 -10.80 7.33 1.52
C HIS A 177 -9.65 6.71 2.30
N GLU A 178 -8.99 5.71 1.74
CA GLU A 178 -7.87 5.01 2.37
C GLU A 178 -6.64 5.02 1.48
N LYS A 179 -5.57 5.63 1.99
CA LYS A 179 -4.27 5.68 1.33
C LYS A 179 -3.60 4.32 1.42
N GLY A 180 -2.87 3.95 0.38
CA GLY A 180 -2.15 2.69 0.29
C GLY A 180 -1.17 2.66 -0.88
N PHE A 181 -0.86 1.47 -1.34
CA PHE A 181 0.14 1.25 -2.38
C PHE A 181 -0.37 0.19 -3.35
N THR A 182 -0.04 0.37 -4.62
CA THR A 182 -0.18 -0.68 -5.62
C THR A 182 1.21 -1.21 -5.91
N VAL A 183 1.37 -2.52 -5.79
CA VAL A 183 2.67 -3.18 -5.78
C VAL A 183 2.68 -4.34 -6.77
N ALA A 184 3.64 -4.37 -7.67
CA ALA A 184 3.97 -5.51 -8.52
C ALA A 184 5.03 -6.36 -7.81
N ALA A 185 4.60 -7.44 -7.16
CA ALA A 185 5.43 -8.38 -6.42
C ALA A 185 4.73 -9.75 -6.33
N PRO A 186 5.43 -10.85 -5.98
CA PRO A 186 4.81 -12.17 -5.83
C PRO A 186 3.63 -12.18 -4.83
N GLU A 187 2.57 -12.91 -5.17
CA GLU A 187 1.31 -12.95 -4.40
C GLU A 187 1.52 -13.37 -2.94
N ASP A 188 2.32 -14.41 -2.71
CA ASP A 188 2.62 -14.94 -1.39
C ASP A 188 3.24 -13.87 -0.48
N LYS A 189 4.14 -13.05 -1.04
CA LYS A 189 4.76 -11.92 -0.32
C LYS A 189 3.78 -10.79 -0.04
N MET A 190 2.88 -10.51 -0.97
CA MET A 190 1.84 -9.50 -0.74
C MET A 190 0.85 -9.94 0.34
N VAL A 191 0.48 -11.22 0.38
CA VAL A 191 -0.37 -11.79 1.44
C VAL A 191 0.37 -11.79 2.79
N GLU A 192 1.66 -12.13 2.84
CA GLU A 192 2.48 -12.01 4.06
C GLU A 192 2.52 -10.58 4.60
N LEU A 193 2.72 -9.59 3.71
CA LEU A 193 2.74 -8.17 4.07
C LEU A 193 1.37 -7.71 4.59
N ALA A 194 0.29 -8.10 3.94
CA ALA A 194 -1.07 -7.77 4.37
C ALA A 194 -1.38 -8.30 5.78
N LYS A 195 -0.98 -9.56 6.06
CA LYS A 195 -1.10 -10.16 7.39
C LYS A 195 -0.33 -9.38 8.45
N LYS A 196 0.87 -8.90 8.14
CA LYS A 196 1.67 -8.05 9.05
C LYS A 196 0.90 -6.79 9.47
N TYR A 197 0.18 -6.16 8.54
CA TYR A 197 -0.65 -4.98 8.79
C TYR A 197 -2.10 -5.30 9.17
N LYS A 198 -2.37 -6.56 9.54
CA LYS A 198 -3.68 -7.05 9.98
C LYS A 198 -4.79 -6.74 8.98
N GLN A 199 -4.51 -6.83 7.70
CA GLN A 199 -5.49 -6.63 6.64
C GLN A 199 -6.30 -7.90 6.42
N GLY A 200 -7.59 -7.74 6.15
CA GLY A 200 -8.48 -8.86 5.83
C GLY A 200 -8.15 -9.49 4.49
N ALA A 201 -7.78 -8.67 3.50
CA ALA A 201 -7.47 -9.07 2.13
C ALA A 201 -6.51 -8.07 1.46
N VAL A 202 -6.05 -8.40 0.25
CA VAL A 202 -5.43 -7.47 -0.71
C VAL A 202 -6.20 -7.49 -2.02
N TYR A 203 -6.10 -6.42 -2.81
CA TYR A 203 -6.76 -6.36 -4.12
C TYR A 203 -5.79 -6.65 -5.24
N ARG A 204 -6.00 -7.72 -6.01
CA ARG A 204 -5.18 -8.07 -7.16
C ARG A 204 -5.80 -7.56 -8.45
N PHE A 205 -5.12 -6.66 -9.15
CA PHE A 205 -5.45 -6.22 -10.50
C PHE A 205 -4.69 -7.05 -11.53
N TYR A 206 -5.40 -7.65 -12.48
CA TYR A 206 -4.79 -8.52 -13.48
C TYR A 206 -5.60 -8.54 -14.77
N ARG A 207 -4.98 -8.99 -15.86
CA ARG A 207 -5.68 -9.24 -17.12
C ARG A 207 -6.50 -10.52 -17.00
N LYS A 208 -7.79 -10.48 -17.33
CA LYS A 208 -8.59 -11.70 -17.46
C LYS A 208 -8.12 -12.49 -18.69
N SER A 209 -7.71 -13.75 -18.49
CA SER A 209 -7.30 -14.63 -19.59
C SER A 209 -8.44 -14.80 -20.61
N GLY A 210 -8.12 -14.71 -21.89
CA GLY A 210 -9.09 -14.82 -22.99
C GLY A 210 -10.10 -13.66 -23.07
N ALA A 211 -9.91 -12.57 -22.33
CA ALA A 211 -10.76 -11.40 -22.47
C ALA A 211 -10.55 -10.73 -23.83
N GLY A 212 -11.63 -10.64 -24.61
CA GLY A 212 -11.72 -9.82 -25.83
C GLY A 212 -11.90 -8.33 -25.50
N CYS A 213 -12.92 -7.68 -26.07
CA CYS A 213 -13.17 -6.23 -25.95
C CYS A 213 -13.69 -5.76 -24.56
N GLY A 214 -13.21 -6.38 -23.47
CA GLY A 214 -13.69 -6.12 -22.12
C GLY A 214 -12.84 -5.13 -21.33
N PRO A 215 -13.23 -4.83 -20.08
CA PRO A 215 -12.43 -4.04 -19.15
C PRO A 215 -10.98 -4.54 -19.08
N PRO A 216 -9.98 -3.64 -19.09
CA PRO A 216 -8.57 -4.03 -19.14
C PRO A 216 -8.12 -4.74 -17.88
N PHE A 217 -8.73 -4.41 -16.74
CA PHE A 217 -8.38 -4.97 -15.44
C PHE A 217 -9.56 -5.76 -14.88
N LEU A 218 -9.24 -6.88 -14.26
CA LEU A 218 -10.08 -7.55 -13.27
C LEU A 218 -9.42 -7.32 -11.90
N ARG A 219 -10.19 -6.85 -10.91
CA ARG A 219 -9.75 -6.73 -9.52
C ARG A 219 -10.34 -7.89 -8.72
N ALA A 220 -9.49 -8.80 -8.28
CA ALA A 220 -9.83 -9.87 -7.34
C ALA A 220 -9.57 -9.43 -5.90
N THR A 221 -10.43 -9.80 -4.98
CA THR A 221 -10.11 -9.80 -3.54
C THR A 221 -9.37 -11.09 -3.21
N VAL A 222 -8.11 -10.97 -2.77
CA VAL A 222 -7.27 -12.11 -2.34
C VAL A 222 -7.24 -12.13 -0.81
N PRO A 223 -7.78 -13.18 -0.16
CA PRO A 223 -7.82 -13.27 1.29
C PRO A 223 -6.44 -13.22 1.96
N ALA A 224 -6.35 -12.51 3.08
CA ALA A 224 -5.18 -12.50 3.94
C ALA A 224 -5.51 -13.04 5.34
N LEU A 225 -6.37 -12.34 6.09
CA LEU A 225 -6.85 -12.76 7.42
C LEU A 225 -8.36 -13.03 7.47
N LEU A 226 -9.13 -12.57 6.48
CA LEU A 226 -10.56 -12.84 6.36
C LEU A 226 -10.81 -13.80 5.19
N PRO A 227 -11.10 -15.09 5.45
CA PRO A 227 -11.48 -16.04 4.41
C PRO A 227 -12.84 -15.69 3.80
N ASP A 228 -13.17 -16.30 2.67
CA ASP A 228 -14.49 -16.20 2.00
C ASP A 228 -14.87 -14.76 1.58
N THR A 229 -13.86 -13.95 1.26
CA THR A 229 -13.98 -12.55 0.83
C THR A 229 -13.77 -12.33 -0.67
N GLU A 230 -13.54 -13.42 -1.41
CA GLU A 230 -13.23 -13.42 -2.83
C GLU A 230 -14.35 -12.79 -3.66
N ALA A 231 -13.99 -11.78 -4.44
CA ALA A 231 -14.87 -11.13 -5.39
C ALA A 231 -14.04 -10.64 -6.57
N ASP A 232 -14.59 -10.77 -7.78
CA ASP A 232 -13.99 -10.27 -9.01
C ASP A 232 -14.80 -9.07 -9.53
N VAL A 233 -14.13 -7.94 -9.69
CA VAL A 233 -14.73 -6.68 -10.15
C VAL A 233 -14.01 -6.22 -11.41
N PRO A 234 -14.69 -6.16 -12.57
CA PRO A 234 -14.07 -5.58 -13.76
C PRO A 234 -13.83 -4.08 -13.53
N MET A 235 -12.64 -3.59 -13.84
CA MET A 235 -12.26 -2.19 -13.62
C MET A 235 -11.83 -1.53 -14.94
N VAL A 236 -12.22 -0.28 -15.12
CA VAL A 236 -11.89 0.53 -16.32
C VAL A 236 -11.25 1.86 -15.90
N PRO A 237 -10.33 2.41 -16.72
CA PRO A 237 -9.92 3.80 -16.59
C PRO A 237 -11.13 4.75 -16.61
N ALA A 238 -11.13 5.71 -15.70
CA ALA A 238 -12.20 6.68 -15.54
C ALA A 238 -11.65 8.10 -15.37
N ALA A 239 -12.51 9.10 -15.61
CA ALA A 239 -12.22 10.46 -15.19
C ALA A 239 -12.23 10.55 -13.65
N ARG A 240 -11.56 11.57 -13.11
CA ARG A 240 -11.62 11.87 -11.67
C ARG A 240 -13.07 12.08 -11.23
N PRO A 241 -13.59 11.35 -10.22
CA PRO A 241 -14.91 11.62 -9.68
C PRO A 241 -15.00 13.02 -9.04
N SER A 242 -16.18 13.64 -9.08
CA SER A 242 -16.38 15.02 -8.63
C SER A 242 -16.42 15.20 -7.10
N PHE A 243 -16.53 14.11 -6.35
CA PHE A 243 -16.62 14.17 -4.88
C PHE A 243 -15.24 14.34 -4.21
N ALA A 244 -15.23 14.96 -3.03
CA ALA A 244 -14.02 15.41 -2.35
C ALA A 244 -13.00 14.30 -2.06
N ARG A 245 -13.47 13.07 -1.83
CA ARG A 245 -12.63 11.88 -1.54
C ARG A 245 -11.79 11.39 -2.73
N ALA A 246 -11.98 11.95 -3.93
CA ALA A 246 -11.12 11.70 -5.08
C ALA A 246 -9.79 12.49 -5.06
N ASP A 247 -9.48 13.20 -3.97
CA ASP A 247 -8.25 13.99 -3.84
C ASP A 247 -6.98 13.11 -3.82
N PRO A 248 -6.04 13.29 -4.76
CA PRO A 248 -4.79 12.54 -4.77
C PRO A 248 -3.72 13.10 -3.83
N SER A 249 -4.05 14.09 -2.98
CA SER A 249 -3.07 14.68 -2.07
C SER A 249 -2.47 13.62 -1.13
N TRP A 250 -1.16 13.37 -1.30
CA TRP A 250 -0.44 12.41 -0.46
C TRP A 250 0.05 13.01 0.85
N THR A 251 0.03 14.34 0.98
CA THR A 251 0.34 15.02 2.23
C THR A 251 -0.55 14.50 3.35
N PRO A 252 0.00 14.24 4.56
CA PRO A 252 -0.83 14.04 5.74
C PRO A 252 -1.78 15.24 5.85
N VAL A 253 -3.08 14.99 5.88
CA VAL A 253 -4.03 16.03 6.22
C VAL A 253 -4.00 16.08 7.74
N GLU A 254 -3.55 17.20 8.31
CA GLU A 254 -3.51 17.42 9.76
C GLU A 254 -4.92 17.38 10.38
#